data_AF-A0A2D4ZS17-F1
#
_entry.id   AF-A0A2D4ZS17-F1
#
_cell.length_a   1.000
_cell.length_b   1.000
_cell.length_c   1.000
_cell.angle_alpha   90.00
_cell.angle_beta   90.00
_cell.angle_gamma   90.00
#
_symmetry.space_group_name_H-M   'P 1'
#
loop_
_entity.id
_entity.type
_entity.pdbx_description
1 polymer ?
#
loop_
_entity_poly.entity_id
_entity_poly.type
_entity_poly.pdbx_seq_one_letter_code
_entity_poly.pdbx_strand_id
1 'polypeptide(L)'
;MNIVSLSVGLAGLMIVGGVLAMIISGIRSLTQGKQDFKRIALMLVPVVVFAITYFSLGQDEVKAAVMTAGVMMGGMVLTIFLTGLRGTFKF
;
A
#
# COMPACT_ATOMS: atom_id res chain seq x y z
N MET A 1 -21.89 -32.73 5.36
CA MET A 1 -21.17 -31.44 5.32
C MET A 1 -21.32 -30.81 6.69
N ASN A 2 -20.24 -30.64 7.45
CA ASN A 2 -20.31 -30.17 8.84
C ASN A 2 -20.50 -28.65 8.89
N ILE A 3 -21.10 -28.14 9.97
CA ILE A 3 -21.33 -26.69 10.21
C ILE A 3 -20.05 -25.87 9.96
N VAL A 4 -18.89 -26.39 10.38
CA VAL A 4 -17.59 -25.75 10.20
C VAL A 4 -17.26 -25.53 8.71
N SER A 5 -17.45 -26.54 7.86
CA SER A 5 -17.20 -26.42 6.42
C SER A 5 -18.13 -25.42 5.73
N LEU A 6 -19.37 -25.32 6.22
CA LEU A 6 -20.38 -24.40 5.70
C LEU A 6 -20.05 -22.95 6.09
N SER A 7 -19.61 -22.73 7.33
CA SER A 7 -19.14 -21.43 7.82
C SER A 7 -17.89 -20.95 7.07
N VAL A 8 -16.91 -21.83 6.82
CA VAL A 8 -15.70 -21.49 6.07
C VAL A 8 -16.04 -21.13 4.61
N GLY A 9 -16.95 -21.86 3.98
CA GLY A 9 -17.42 -21.57 2.62
C GLY A 9 -18.12 -20.20 2.52
N LEU A 10 -19.00 -19.89 3.47
CA LEU A 10 -19.67 -18.58 3.53
C LEU A 10 -18.69 -17.44 3.80
N ALA A 11 -17.73 -17.64 4.71
CA ALA A 11 -16.69 -16.65 4.97
C ALA A 11 -15.85 -16.36 3.72
N GLY A 12 -15.45 -17.40 2.98
CA GLY A 12 -14.73 -17.26 1.71
C GLY A 12 -15.52 -16.45 0.68
N LEU A 13 -16.82 -16.73 0.53
CA LEU A 13 -17.70 -15.98 -0.38
C LEU A 13 -17.84 -14.51 0.03
N MET A 14 -17.96 -14.21 1.33
CA MET A 14 -18.04 -12.83 1.80
C MET A 14 -16.74 -12.06 1.59
N ILE A 15 -15.58 -12.70 1.80
CA ILE A 15 -14.28 -12.08 1.53
C ILE A 15 -14.15 -11.76 0.04
N VAL A 16 -14.41 -12.74 -0.82
CA VAL A 16 -14.33 -12.55 -2.28
C VAL A 16 -15.32 -11.47 -2.74
N GLY A 17 -16.56 -11.53 -2.26
CA GLY A 17 -17.59 -10.53 -2.59
C GLY A 17 -17.21 -9.12 -2.14
N GLY A 18 -16.68 -8.98 -0.91
CA GLY A 18 -16.21 -7.71 -0.37
C GLY A 18 -15.05 -7.11 -1.18
N VAL A 19 -14.07 -7.95 -1.54
CA VAL A 19 -12.93 -7.53 -2.38
C VAL A 19 -13.40 -7.08 -3.76
N LEU A 20 -14.30 -7.84 -4.41
CA LEU A 20 -14.84 -7.47 -5.71
C LEU A 20 -15.64 -6.16 -5.66
N ALA A 21 -16.46 -5.98 -4.63
CA ALA A 21 -17.22 -4.74 -4.44
C ALA A 21 -16.29 -3.52 -4.27
N MET A 22 -15.19 -3.67 -3.51
CA MET A 22 -14.17 -2.63 -3.36
C MET A 22 -13.51 -2.27 -4.69
N ILE A 23 -13.15 -3.27 -5.50
CA ILE A 23 -12.53 -3.06 -6.81
C ILE A 23 -13.49 -2.31 -7.75
N ILE A 24 -14.75 -2.76 -7.86
CA ILE A 24 -15.76 -2.12 -8.71
C ILE A 24 -16.01 -0.67 -8.27
N SER A 25 -16.13 -0.44 -6.96
CA SER A 25 -16.25 0.89 -6.36
C SER A 25 -15.05 1.78 -6.71
N GLY A 26 -13.83 1.25 -6.58
CA GLY A 26 -12.60 1.95 -6.92
C GLY A 26 -12.55 2.37 -8.40
N ILE A 27 -12.85 1.44 -9.31
CA ILE A 27 -12.89 1.72 -10.76
C ILE A 27 -13.95 2.79 -11.07
N ARG A 28 -15.14 2.69 -10.47
CA ARG A 28 -16.20 3.68 -10.67
C ARG A 28 -15.81 5.06 -10.12
N SER A 29 -15.07 5.13 -9.02
CA SER A 29 -14.54 6.37 -8.47
C SER A 29 -13.53 7.02 -9.43
N LEU A 30 -12.67 6.21 -10.06
CA LEU A 30 -11.71 6.67 -11.07
C LEU A 30 -12.40 7.20 -12.32
N THR A 31 -13.39 6.48 -12.86
CA THR A 31 -14.12 6.92 -14.07
C THR A 31 -14.96 8.17 -13.83
N GLN A 32 -15.43 8.39 -12.61
CA GLN A 32 -16.12 9.61 -12.20
C GLN A 32 -15.17 10.79 -11.94
N GLY A 33 -13.85 10.61 -12.07
CA GLY A 33 -12.85 11.65 -11.84
C GLY A 33 -12.78 12.14 -10.39
N LYS A 34 -13.41 11.43 -9.44
CA LYS A 34 -13.45 11.82 -8.02
C LYS A 34 -12.12 11.64 -7.31
N GLN A 35 -11.19 10.95 -7.96
CA GLN A 35 -9.93 10.54 -7.35
C GLN A 35 -8.76 11.15 -8.10
N ASP A 36 -7.91 11.88 -7.38
CA ASP A 36 -6.72 12.49 -7.95
C ASP A 36 -5.66 11.43 -8.26
N PHE A 37 -5.23 11.31 -9.52
CA PHE A 37 -4.15 10.39 -9.93
C PHE A 37 -2.87 10.57 -9.12
N LYS A 38 -2.55 11.82 -8.72
CA LYS A 38 -1.41 12.11 -7.85
C LYS A 38 -1.53 11.46 -6.48
N ARG A 39 -2.74 11.44 -5.89
CA ARG A 39 -2.98 10.81 -4.59
C ARG A 39 -2.91 9.28 -4.68
N ILE A 40 -3.41 8.72 -5.78
CA ILE A 40 -3.32 7.26 -6.04
C ILE A 40 -1.85 6.85 -6.18
N ALA A 41 -1.06 7.60 -6.95
CA ALA A 41 0.36 7.34 -7.10
C ALA A 41 1.11 7.39 -5.75
N LEU A 42 0.76 8.36 -4.89
CA LEU A 42 1.33 8.44 -3.53
C LEU A 42 0.95 7.25 -2.65
N MET A 43 -0.29 6.76 -2.75
CA MET A 43 -0.73 5.57 -2.01
C MET A 43 -0.04 4.29 -2.48
N LEU A 44 0.43 4.23 -3.72
CA LEU A 44 1.15 3.08 -4.27
C LEU A 44 2.65 3.04 -3.89
N VAL A 45 3.21 4.12 -3.36
CA VAL A 45 4.64 4.20 -3.01
C VAL A 45 5.12 3.03 -2.15
N PRO A 46 4.43 2.62 -1.05
CA PRO A 46 4.90 1.50 -0.24
C PRO A 46 4.97 0.18 -1.02
N VAL A 47 4.02 -0.05 -1.93
CA VAL A 47 3.97 -1.25 -2.77
C VAL A 47 5.12 -1.26 -3.78
N VAL A 48 5.42 -0.11 -4.37
CA VAL A 48 6.54 0.04 -5.32
C VAL A 48 7.88 -0.17 -4.61
N VAL A 49 8.07 0.42 -3.43
CA VAL A 49 9.30 0.22 -2.63
C VAL A 49 9.45 -1.24 -2.22
N PHE A 50 8.37 -1.90 -1.81
CA PHE A 50 8.39 -3.33 -1.52
C PHE A 50 8.74 -4.17 -2.74
N ALA A 51 8.14 -3.89 -3.90
CA ALA A 51 8.45 -4.63 -5.12
C ALA A 51 9.95 -4.50 -5.48
N ILE A 52 10.50 -3.29 -5.42
CA ILE A 52 11.93 -3.05 -5.72
C ILE A 52 12.84 -3.77 -4.73
N THR A 53 12.54 -3.70 -3.43
CA THR A 53 13.34 -4.38 -2.40
C THR A 53 13.25 -5.90 -2.52
N TYR A 54 12.06 -6.44 -2.85
CA TYR A 54 11.85 -7.87 -3.06
C TYR A 54 12.67 -8.41 -4.24
N PHE A 55 12.65 -7.72 -5.39
CA PHE A 55 13.44 -8.15 -6.55
C PHE A 55 14.95 -7.95 -6.35
N SER A 56 15.37 -6.93 -5.60
CA SER A 56 16.80 -6.67 -5.35
C SER A 56 17.42 -7.59 -4.30
N LEU A 57 16.64 -8.12 -3.36
CA LEU A 57 17.13 -9.01 -2.28
C LEU A 57 16.97 -10.50 -2.59
N GLY A 58 16.75 -10.85 -3.86
CA GLY A 58 16.66 -12.24 -4.30
C GLY A 58 15.39 -12.94 -3.82
N GLN A 59 14.27 -12.22 -3.76
CA GLN A 59 12.94 -12.76 -3.41
C GLN A 59 12.80 -13.25 -1.95
N ASP A 60 13.67 -12.79 -1.05
CA ASP A 60 13.53 -13.03 0.39
C ASP A 60 12.50 -12.07 1.00
N GLU A 61 11.29 -12.57 1.26
CA GLU A 61 10.14 -11.79 1.76
C GLU A 61 10.45 -11.05 3.07
N VAL A 62 11.16 -11.71 3.99
CA VAL A 62 11.43 -11.17 5.32
C VAL A 62 12.43 -10.01 5.21
N LYS A 63 13.52 -10.21 4.48
CA LYS A 63 14.50 -9.14 4.28
C LYS A 63 13.93 -7.98 3.48
N ALA A 64 13.09 -8.24 2.48
CA ALA A 64 12.42 -7.22 1.69
C ALA A 64 11.47 -6.37 2.54
N ALA A 65 10.70 -7.00 3.43
CA ALA A 65 9.80 -6.29 4.34
C ALA A 65 10.59 -5.37 5.30
N VAL A 66 11.66 -5.88 5.91
CA VAL A 66 12.50 -5.10 6.82
C VAL A 66 13.19 -3.95 6.10
N MET A 67 13.73 -4.19 4.90
CA MET A 67 14.38 -3.16 4.09
C MET A 67 13.38 -2.10 3.61
N THR A 68 12.17 -2.50 3.21
CA THR A 68 11.10 -1.56 2.86
C THR A 68 10.76 -0.64 4.03
N ALA A 69 10.58 -1.20 5.22
CA ALA A 69 10.34 -0.42 6.43
C ALA A 69 11.50 0.55 6.70
N GLY A 70 12.75 0.08 6.57
CA GLY A 70 13.96 0.88 6.71
C GLY A 70 14.02 2.05 5.72
N VAL A 71 13.74 1.81 4.44
CA VAL A 71 13.73 2.84 3.39
C VAL A 71 12.66 3.90 3.66
N MET A 72 11.45 3.47 4.06
CA MET A 72 10.35 4.39 4.35
C MET A 72 10.65 5.25 5.59
N MET A 73 11.21 4.65 6.65
CA MET A 73 11.66 5.40 7.83
C MET A 73 12.81 6.35 7.49
N GLY A 74 13.78 5.92 6.69
CA GLY A 74 14.88 6.78 6.23
C GLY A 74 14.38 7.98 5.43
N GLY A 75 13.44 7.77 4.51
CA GLY A 75 12.79 8.83 3.75
C GLY A 75 12.04 9.82 4.64
N MET A 76 11.36 9.35 5.67
CA MET A 76 10.71 10.20 6.67
C MET A 76 11.73 11.08 7.41
N VAL A 77 12.85 10.52 7.88
CA VAL A 77 13.90 11.29 8.57
C VAL A 77 14.49 12.35 7.65
N LEU A 78 14.80 12.00 6.40
CA LEU A 78 15.33 12.95 5.40
C LEU A 78 14.34 14.09 5.11
N THR A 79 13.06 13.77 4.94
CA THR A 79 12.04 14.78 4.65
C THR A 79 11.80 15.71 5.84
N ILE A 80 11.85 15.21 7.08
CA ILE A 80 11.82 16.03 8.30
C ILE A 80 13.01 16.98 8.34
N PHE A 81 14.22 16.48 8.07
CA PHE A 81 15.42 17.31 8.06
C PHE A 81 15.32 18.43 7.00
N LEU A 82 14.93 18.09 5.77
CA LEU A 82 14.76 19.06 4.68
C LEU A 82 13.65 20.10 4.95
N THR A 83 12.54 19.67 5.55
CA THR A 83 11.45 20.60 5.91
C THR A 83 11.84 21.50 7.09
N GLY A 84 12.58 20.97 8.07
CA GLY A 84 13.14 21.73 9.18
C GLY A 84 14.14 22.80 8.71
N LEU A 85 14.98 22.49 7.72
CA LEU A 85 15.88 23.46 7.09
C LEU A 85 15.11 24.57 6.37
N ARG A 86 14.06 24.24 5.59
CA ARG A 86 13.19 25.25 4.96
C ARG A 86 12.54 26.19 5.98
N GLY A 87 12.04 25.64 7.09
CA GLY A 87 11.42 26.45 8.16
C GLY A 87 12.42 27.39 8.85
N THR A 88 13.68 26.97 8.96
CA THR A 88 14.75 27.74 9.63
C THR A 88 15.31 28.84 8.73
N PHE A 89 15.46 28.58 7.43
CA PHE A 89 16.14 29.52 6.52
C PHE A 89 15.23 30.52 5.79
N LYS A 90 13.90 30.50 5.99
CA LYS A 90 12.91 31.42 5.36
C LYS A 90 13.33 31.85 3.93
N PHE A 91 13.46 30.86 3.04
CA PHE A 91 13.40 31.07 1.60
C PHE A 91 12.00 30.74 1.11
#